data_AF-A0A3D3EE26-F1
#
_entry.id   AF-A0A3D3EE26-F1
#
_cell.length_a   1.000
_cell.length_b   1.000
_cell.length_c   1.000
_cell.angle_alpha   90.00
_cell.angle_beta   90.00
_cell.angle_gamma   90.00
#
_symmetry.space_group_name_H-M   'P 1'
#
loop_
_entity.id
_entity.type
_entity.pdbx_description
1 polymer ?
#
loop_
_entity_poly.entity_id
_entity_poly.type
_entity_poly.pdbx_seq_one_letter_code
_entity_poly.pdbx_strand_id
1 'polypeptide(L)'
;MLIPSRRTPGGLIDSITAALPDGSVLTPAEDEPNVYPGVLGLGQAVIVTSDSVNMASEAAITGKPVLVIGWKPPAKDSPTGESGRIASFHKNMVAGGHTAIFDGSIPSGNFVRLDEMADMTTRLLTLLGR
;
A
#
# COMPACT_ATOMS: atom_id res chain seq x y z
N MET A 1 -7.62 11.50 4.02
CA MET A 1 -7.79 11.56 2.56
C MET A 1 -7.82 10.13 2.03
N LEU A 2 -8.87 9.77 1.29
CA LEU A 2 -9.03 8.51 0.57
C LEU A 2 -8.80 8.79 -0.91
N ILE A 3 -8.03 7.94 -1.57
CA ILE A 3 -7.72 8.07 -3.00
C ILE A 3 -8.06 6.74 -3.66
N PRO A 4 -9.18 6.66 -4.42
CA PRO A 4 -9.53 5.45 -5.11
C PRO A 4 -8.61 5.24 -6.33
N SER A 5 -8.46 3.99 -6.75
CA SER A 5 -7.93 3.66 -8.07
C SER A 5 -8.86 4.21 -9.16
N ARG A 6 -8.31 4.57 -10.34
CA ARG A 6 -9.11 4.96 -11.53
C ARG A 6 -10.08 3.88 -11.99
N ARG A 7 -9.86 2.63 -11.59
CA ARG A 7 -10.73 1.49 -11.91
C ARG A 7 -11.87 1.31 -10.90
N THR A 8 -11.95 2.14 -9.86
CA THR A 8 -13.04 2.07 -8.89
C THR A 8 -14.36 2.50 -9.57
N PRO A 9 -15.44 1.70 -9.51
CA PRO A 9 -16.70 2.05 -10.16
C PRO A 9 -17.27 3.39 -9.65
N GLY A 10 -17.79 4.21 -10.56
CA GLY A 10 -18.31 5.55 -10.24
C GLY A 10 -19.33 5.56 -9.11
N GLY A 11 -20.33 4.66 -9.15
CA GLY A 11 -21.34 4.59 -8.08
C GLY A 11 -20.78 4.25 -6.68
N LEU A 12 -19.63 3.56 -6.61
CA LEU A 12 -18.94 3.33 -5.34
C LEU A 12 -18.20 4.59 -4.87
N ILE A 13 -17.57 5.33 -5.79
CA ILE A 13 -16.94 6.63 -5.49
C ILE A 13 -17.99 7.60 -4.94
N ASP A 14 -19.16 7.67 -5.58
CA ASP A 14 -20.26 8.54 -5.14
C ASP A 14 -20.71 8.19 -3.73
N SER A 15 -20.91 6.90 -3.46
CA SER A 15 -21.33 6.39 -2.15
C SER A 15 -20.30 6.71 -1.05
N ILE A 16 -19.01 6.52 -1.34
CA ILE A 16 -17.92 6.82 -0.40
C ILE A 16 -17.81 8.33 -0.15
N THR A 17 -17.92 9.13 -1.21
CA THR A 17 -17.83 10.60 -1.11
C THR A 17 -18.96 11.15 -0.26
N ALA A 18 -20.19 10.66 -0.45
CA ALA A 18 -21.34 11.05 0.36
C ALA A 18 -21.24 10.60 1.84
N ALA A 19 -20.46 9.56 2.13
CA ALA A 19 -20.29 9.02 3.48
C ALA A 19 -19.15 9.66 4.28
N LEU A 20 -18.32 10.51 3.65
CA LEU A 20 -17.15 11.12 4.26
C LEU A 20 -17.27 12.65 4.27
N PRO A 21 -16.55 13.35 5.19
CA PRO A 21 -16.53 14.81 5.18
C PRO A 21 -16.02 15.38 3.86
N ASP A 22 -16.50 16.56 3.48
CA ASP A 22 -16.05 17.26 2.28
C ASP A 22 -14.52 17.38 2.22
N GLY A 23 -13.96 17.14 1.04
CA GLY A 23 -12.51 17.13 0.83
C GLY A 23 -11.78 15.90 1.38
N SER A 24 -12.50 14.87 1.85
CA SER A 24 -11.87 13.62 2.31
C SER A 24 -11.55 12.63 1.19
N VAL A 25 -12.09 12.83 -0.01
CA VAL A 25 -11.88 11.97 -1.18
C VAL A 25 -11.23 12.80 -2.29
N LEU A 26 -10.13 12.29 -2.85
CA LEU A 26 -9.46 12.90 -4.00
C LEU A 26 -9.58 11.97 -5.21
N THR A 27 -10.32 12.42 -6.22
CA THR A 27 -10.53 11.73 -7.50
C THR A 27 -10.04 12.63 -8.64
N PRO A 28 -8.80 12.44 -9.13
CA PRO A 28 -8.31 13.17 -10.30
C PRO A 28 -9.16 12.86 -11.53
N ALA A 29 -9.26 13.82 -12.44
CA ALA A 29 -9.91 13.60 -13.73
C ALA A 29 -9.16 12.52 -14.54
N GLU A 30 -9.83 11.87 -15.48
CA GLU A 30 -9.23 10.78 -16.27
C GLU A 30 -8.04 11.24 -17.12
N ASP A 31 -8.06 12.49 -17.57
CA ASP A 31 -7.03 13.15 -18.38
C ASP A 31 -5.89 13.77 -17.56
N GLU A 32 -6.02 13.83 -16.23
CA GLU A 32 -4.96 14.31 -15.35
C GLU A 32 -3.84 13.26 -15.16
N PRO A 33 -2.60 13.68 -14.87
CA PRO A 33 -1.53 12.77 -14.47
C PRO A 33 -1.90 11.93 -13.25
N ASN A 34 -1.29 10.75 -13.11
CA ASN A 34 -1.49 9.95 -11.91
C ASN A 34 -0.96 10.71 -10.69
N VAL A 35 -1.85 11.11 -9.78
CA VAL A 35 -1.50 11.86 -8.56
C VAL A 35 -0.84 10.99 -7.50
N TYR A 36 -0.94 9.67 -7.62
CA TYR A 36 -0.49 8.72 -6.60
C TYR A 36 0.98 8.90 -6.17
N PRO A 37 1.97 9.12 -7.07
CA PRO A 37 3.34 9.40 -6.65
C PRO A 37 3.47 10.68 -5.81
N GLY A 38 2.72 11.73 -6.16
CA GLY A 38 2.68 12.98 -5.40
C GLY A 38 2.09 12.78 -4.01
N VAL A 39 1.01 11.99 -3.93
CA VAL A 39 0.39 11.60 -2.65
C VAL A 39 1.37 10.83 -1.78
N LEU A 40 2.08 9.84 -2.32
CA LEU A 40 3.10 9.10 -1.59
C LEU A 40 4.23 10.02 -1.11
N GLY A 41 4.61 11.01 -1.92
CA GLY A 41 5.60 12.03 -1.56
C GLY A 41 5.17 12.92 -0.41
N LEU A 42 3.89 13.32 -0.36
CA LEU A 42 3.37 14.27 0.63
C LEU A 42 2.85 13.62 1.93
N GLY A 43 2.27 12.42 1.85
CA GLY A 43 1.66 11.75 3.00
C GLY A 43 2.70 11.39 4.07
N GLN A 44 2.33 11.47 5.34
CA GLN A 44 3.19 11.10 6.48
C GLN A 44 3.08 9.61 6.81
N ALA A 45 1.97 8.98 6.44
CA ALA A 45 1.72 7.56 6.55
C ALA A 45 0.74 7.15 5.42
N VAL A 46 0.76 5.87 5.06
CA VAL A 46 -0.15 5.30 4.06
C VAL A 46 -0.84 4.10 4.68
N ILE A 47 -2.18 4.08 4.63
CA ILE A 47 -2.98 2.90 4.97
C ILE A 47 -3.45 2.30 3.66
N VAL A 48 -3.08 1.04 3.42
CA VAL A 48 -3.37 0.29 2.19
C VAL A 48 -4.25 -0.90 2.52
N THR A 49 -5.25 -1.16 1.69
CA THR A 49 -6.10 -2.35 1.83
C THR A 49 -5.34 -3.61 1.44
N SER A 50 -5.58 -4.71 2.17
CA SER A 50 -4.81 -5.95 2.06
C SER A 50 -4.89 -6.65 0.70
N ASP A 51 -5.90 -6.34 -0.11
CA ASP A 51 -6.08 -6.90 -1.45
C ASP A 51 -5.13 -6.30 -2.51
N SER A 52 -4.49 -5.16 -2.22
CA SER A 52 -3.61 -4.45 -3.16
C SER A 52 -2.13 -4.57 -2.81
N VAL A 53 -1.53 -5.71 -3.16
CA VAL A 53 -0.09 -5.94 -2.95
C VAL A 53 0.79 -4.94 -3.71
N ASN A 54 0.35 -4.47 -4.88
CA ASN A 54 1.10 -3.48 -5.67
C ASN A 54 1.21 -2.14 -4.95
N MET A 55 0.09 -1.66 -4.40
CA MET A 55 0.04 -0.39 -3.69
C MET A 55 0.87 -0.45 -2.40
N ALA A 56 0.84 -1.58 -1.69
CA ALA A 56 1.69 -1.81 -0.53
C ALA A 56 3.18 -1.78 -0.89
N SER A 57 3.60 -2.43 -1.98
CA SER A 57 4.98 -2.39 -2.47
C SER A 57 5.42 -0.97 -2.86
N GLU A 58 4.60 -0.25 -3.60
CA GLU A 58 4.90 1.13 -4.03
C GLU A 58 5.03 2.08 -2.84
N ALA A 59 4.12 1.99 -1.86
CA ALA A 59 4.19 2.79 -0.65
C ALA A 59 5.44 2.47 0.18
N ALA A 60 5.86 1.19 0.25
CA ALA A 60 7.03 0.76 1.00
C ALA A 60 8.35 1.34 0.47
N ILE A 61 8.42 1.79 -0.79
CA ILE A 61 9.60 2.50 -1.34
C ILE A 61 9.87 3.80 -0.57
N THR A 62 8.83 4.43 -0.01
CA THR A 62 8.96 5.72 0.68
C THR A 62 9.72 5.62 2.00
N GLY A 63 9.73 4.46 2.66
CA GLY A 63 10.27 4.27 4.02
C GLY A 63 9.43 4.92 5.12
N LYS A 64 8.26 5.48 4.77
CA LYS A 64 7.29 6.04 5.71
C LYS A 64 6.44 4.90 6.31
N PRO A 65 5.69 5.15 7.39
CA PRO A 65 4.71 4.18 7.90
C PRO A 65 3.75 3.71 6.81
N VAL A 66 3.80 2.41 6.49
CA VAL A 66 2.87 1.73 5.59
C VAL A 66 2.09 0.69 6.39
N LEU A 67 0.79 0.92 6.53
CA LEU A 67 -0.09 0.14 7.38
C LEU A 67 -1.08 -0.62 6.50
N VAL A 68 -1.23 -1.92 6.72
CA VAL A 68 -2.13 -2.76 5.96
C VAL A 68 -3.40 -2.99 6.76
N ILE A 69 -4.55 -2.68 6.15
CA ILE A 69 -5.87 -2.95 6.72
C ILE A 69 -6.55 -4.12 5.99
N GLY A 70 -7.00 -5.09 6.77
CA GLY A 70 -7.71 -6.27 6.27
C GLY A 70 -9.19 -6.02 6.01
N TRP A 71 -9.76 -6.65 4.98
CA TRP A 71 -11.22 -6.70 4.76
C TRP A 71 -11.92 -7.75 5.63
N LYS A 72 -11.16 -8.69 6.17
CA LYS A 72 -11.66 -9.81 6.98
C LYS A 72 -11.01 -9.78 8.36
N PRO A 73 -11.66 -10.38 9.38
CA PRO A 73 -11.04 -10.53 10.69
C PRO A 73 -9.69 -11.24 10.59
N PRO A 74 -8.68 -10.81 11.37
CA PRO A 74 -7.39 -11.49 11.42
C PRO A 74 -7.55 -12.93 11.90
N ALA A 75 -6.74 -13.82 11.33
CA ALA A 75 -6.58 -15.21 11.76
C ALA A 75 -5.14 -15.44 12.24
N LYS A 76 -4.90 -16.54 12.96
CA LYS A 76 -3.60 -16.90 13.55
C LYS A 76 -2.42 -16.76 12.57
N ASP A 77 -2.61 -17.17 11.32
CA ASP A 77 -1.59 -17.14 10.27
C ASP A 77 -1.88 -16.10 9.16
N SER A 78 -2.87 -15.22 9.39
CA SER A 78 -3.25 -14.17 8.44
C SER A 78 -3.70 -12.92 9.19
N PRO A 79 -2.77 -12.03 9.56
CA PRO A 79 -3.11 -10.84 10.33
C PRO A 79 -3.91 -9.81 9.53
N THR A 80 -4.05 -9.97 8.22
CA THR A 80 -4.91 -9.17 7.35
C THR A 80 -6.23 -9.88 6.98
N GLY A 81 -6.41 -11.13 7.38
CA GLY A 81 -7.55 -11.97 6.98
C GLY A 81 -7.49 -12.47 5.53
N GLU A 82 -6.42 -12.17 4.79
CA GLU A 82 -6.15 -12.68 3.44
C GLU A 82 -5.76 -14.16 3.44
N SER A 83 -5.70 -14.79 2.26
CA SER A 83 -5.25 -16.19 2.14
C SER A 83 -4.29 -16.41 0.97
N GLY A 84 -3.65 -17.58 0.95
CA GLY A 84 -2.74 -17.99 -0.12
C GLY A 84 -1.59 -17.00 -0.35
N ARG A 85 -1.32 -16.68 -1.61
CA ARG A 85 -0.19 -15.83 -2.01
C ARG A 85 -0.25 -14.41 -1.42
N ILE A 86 -1.45 -13.86 -1.20
CA ILE A 86 -1.61 -12.50 -0.66
C ILE A 86 -1.26 -12.49 0.83
N ALA A 87 -1.70 -13.49 1.60
CA ALA A 87 -1.29 -13.65 2.99
C ALA A 87 0.22 -13.83 3.13
N SER A 88 0.83 -14.68 2.28
CA SER A 88 2.28 -14.87 2.28
C SER A 88 3.04 -13.59 1.95
N PHE A 89 2.56 -12.78 1.01
CA PHE A 89 3.13 -11.48 0.69
C PHE A 89 3.13 -10.56 1.91
N HIS A 90 2.00 -10.36 2.56
CA HIS A 90 1.91 -9.47 3.74
C HIS A 90 2.74 -9.98 4.91
N LYS A 91 2.80 -11.30 5.12
CA LYS A 91 3.69 -11.89 6.12
C LYS A 91 5.16 -11.53 5.87
N ASN A 92 5.61 -11.60 4.62
CA ASN A 92 6.99 -11.25 4.26
C ASN A 92 7.25 -9.75 4.39
N MET A 93 6.31 -8.90 3.98
CA MET A 93 6.43 -7.44 4.11
C MET A 93 6.54 -7.00 5.57
N VAL A 94 5.72 -7.58 6.46
CA VAL A 94 5.78 -7.32 7.91
C VAL A 94 7.08 -7.85 8.51
N ALA A 95 7.48 -9.09 8.17
CA ALA A 95 8.72 -9.68 8.66
C ALA A 95 9.97 -8.89 8.21
N GLY A 96 9.94 -8.30 7.02
CA GLY A 96 10.99 -7.43 6.50
C GLY A 96 10.97 -6.00 7.07
N GLY A 97 9.97 -5.64 7.89
CA GLY A 97 9.81 -4.29 8.43
C GLY A 97 9.37 -3.24 7.39
N HIS A 98 8.84 -3.68 6.25
CA HIS A 98 8.35 -2.81 5.17
C HIS A 98 6.92 -2.32 5.40
N THR A 99 6.13 -3.09 6.13
CA THR A 99 4.74 -2.74 6.50
C THR A 99 4.42 -3.21 7.92
N ALA A 100 3.31 -2.69 8.46
CA ALA A 100 2.72 -3.14 9.71
C ALA A 100 1.21 -3.31 9.53
N ILE A 101 0.56 -3.99 10.46
CA ILE A 101 -0.90 -4.17 10.42
C ILE A 101 -1.53 -2.97 11.10
N PHE A 102 -2.55 -2.38 10.47
CA PHE A 102 -3.25 -1.25 11.07
C PHE A 102 -4.10 -1.72 12.25
N ASP A 103 -3.79 -1.23 13.44
CA ASP A 103 -4.48 -1.55 14.69
C ASP A 103 -5.29 -0.36 15.25
N GLY A 104 -5.45 0.70 14.45
CA GLY A 104 -6.06 1.97 14.87
C GLY A 104 -5.05 3.05 15.20
N SER A 105 -3.74 2.75 15.21
CA SER A 105 -2.68 3.72 15.46
C SER A 105 -1.70 3.84 14.29
N ILE A 106 -1.03 4.99 14.21
CA ILE A 106 0.09 5.21 13.29
C ILE A 106 1.37 5.17 14.12
N PRO A 107 2.25 4.17 13.94
CA PRO A 107 3.47 4.07 14.69
C PRO A 107 4.45 5.20 14.33
N SER A 108 5.23 5.65 15.31
CA SER A 108 6.35 6.53 15.09
C SER A 108 7.57 5.75 14.60
N GLY A 109 8.30 6.28 13.63
CA GLY A 109 9.57 5.71 13.17
C GLY A 109 9.59 5.46 11.67
N ASN A 110 10.77 5.06 11.17
CA ASN A 110 10.98 4.76 9.76
C ASN A 110 10.79 3.27 9.51
N PHE A 111 10.21 2.96 8.36
CA PHE A 111 10.05 1.60 7.87
C PHE A 111 11.21 1.28 6.93
N VAL A 112 11.53 -0.01 6.79
CA VAL A 112 12.56 -0.44 5.86
C VAL A 112 12.05 -0.19 4.44
N ARG A 113 12.83 0.54 3.65
CA ARG A 113 12.48 0.81 2.24
C ARG A 113 12.54 -0.49 1.44
N LEU A 114 11.49 -0.76 0.66
CA LEU A 114 11.52 -1.81 -0.34
C LEU A 114 12.15 -1.27 -1.64
N ASP A 115 13.46 -1.02 -1.61
CA ASP A 115 14.22 -0.42 -2.72
C ASP A 115 15.29 -1.40 -3.24
N GLU A 116 14.83 -2.56 -3.67
CA GLU A 116 15.71 -3.70 -4.02
C GLU A 116 16.13 -3.71 -5.49
N MET A 117 15.69 -2.74 -6.30
CA MET A 117 15.86 -2.79 -7.76
C MET A 117 17.33 -2.83 -8.18
N ALA A 118 18.18 -2.02 -7.55
CA ALA A 118 19.62 -2.00 -7.85
C ALA A 118 20.30 -3.32 -7.49
N ASP A 119 19.99 -3.86 -6.30
CA ASP A 119 20.56 -5.11 -5.80
C ASP A 119 20.07 -6.31 -6.63
N MET A 120 18.79 -6.35 -6.98
CA MET A 120 18.21 -7.37 -7.84
C MET A 120 18.78 -7.32 -9.25
N THR A 121 18.98 -6.12 -9.80
CA THR A 121 19.63 -5.96 -11.11
C THR A 121 21.05 -6.51 -11.07
N THR A 122 21.83 -6.16 -10.04
CA THR A 122 23.20 -6.65 -9.86
C THR A 122 23.24 -8.17 -9.75
N ARG A 123 22.36 -8.75 -8.93
CA ARG A 123 22.25 -10.20 -8.73
C ARG A 123 21.84 -10.92 -10.02
N LEU A 124 20.90 -10.35 -10.78
CA LEU A 124 20.46 -10.90 -12.05
C LEU A 124 21.58 -10.87 -13.10
N LEU A 125 22.30 -9.76 -13.21
CA LEU A 125 23.45 -9.64 -14.13
C LEU A 125 24.53 -10.69 -13.80
N THR A 126 24.84 -10.85 -12.51
CA THR A 126 25.79 -11.89 -12.05
C THR A 126 25.35 -13.29 -12.46
N LEU A 127 24.06 -13.64 -12.27
CA LEU A 127 23.52 -14.95 -12.68
C LEU A 127 23.55 -15.16 -14.20
N LEU A 128 23.47 -14.08 -14.97
CA LEU A 128 23.56 -14.11 -16.43
C LEU A 128 25.02 -14.05 -16.94
N GLY A 129 26.02 -13.99 -16.06
CA GLY A 129 27.43 -13.86 -16.43
C GLY A 129 27.76 -12.52 -17.09
N ARG A 130 27.02 -11.45 -16.75
CA ARG A 130 27.22 -10.08 -17.22
C ARG A 130 27.85 -9.18 -16.17
#